data_AF-L8JWF8-F1
#
_entry.id   AF-L8JWF8-F1
#
_cell.length_a   1.000
_cell.length_b   1.000
_cell.length_c   1.000
_cell.angle_alpha   90.00
_cell.angle_beta   90.00
_cell.angle_gamma   90.00
#
_symmetry.space_group_name_H-M   'P 1'
#
loop_
_entity.id
_entity.type
_entity.pdbx_description
1 polymer ?
#
loop_
_entity_poly.entity_id
_entity_poly.type
_entity_poly.pdbx_seq_one_letter_code
_entity_poly.pdbx_strand_id
1 'polypeptide(L)'
;MRSRYSNLYLTILLIGLYFLLAVIHGYVLIDDSLYFNQFSSEYSYEEILDIISNDEQSELLSFVSIIIYYPLKYFLIALIIITGLILAEFKVNFASIFRIVVISDLIFVLEILIRITWFSVFNTDYSLTDLQSFYPLSVYSLFEIDPNDHVLVYVLAKFNLFELAYILLLSFLLYHEIEVSFKRSTVLVLSTYGSGLILTILTFSYLIILN
;
A
#
# COMPACT_ATOMS: atom_id res chain seq x y z
N MET A 1 13.56 -12.58 24.67
CA MET A 1 12.15 -13.04 24.73
C MET A 1 11.13 -11.89 24.68
N ARG A 2 11.31 -10.79 25.42
CA ARG A 2 10.34 -9.67 25.47
C ARG A 2 10.10 -8.95 24.13
N SER A 3 11.09 -8.87 23.22
CA SER A 3 10.89 -8.18 21.93
C SER A 3 10.03 -8.96 20.92
N ARG A 4 10.01 -10.30 20.97
CA ARG A 4 9.30 -11.11 19.98
C ARG A 4 7.78 -11.03 20.13
N TYR A 5 7.28 -11.05 21.37
CA TYR A 5 5.84 -10.87 21.65
C TYR A 5 5.36 -9.45 21.34
N SER A 6 6.22 -8.44 21.57
CA SER A 6 5.93 -7.05 21.21
C SER A 6 5.74 -6.87 19.70
N ASN A 7 6.53 -7.55 18.88
CA ASN A 7 6.44 -7.46 17.42
C ASN A 7 5.14 -8.09 16.90
N LEU A 8 4.75 -9.24 17.47
CA LEU A 8 3.50 -9.90 17.09
C LEU A 8 2.29 -9.01 17.42
N TYR A 9 2.25 -8.46 18.64
CA TYR A 9 1.17 -7.53 19.03
C TYR A 9 1.09 -6.32 18.10
N LEU A 10 2.22 -5.68 17.81
CA LEU A 10 2.28 -4.52 16.91
C LEU A 10 1.80 -4.87 15.48
N THR A 11 2.15 -6.06 15.00
CA THR A 11 1.71 -6.54 13.67
C THR A 11 0.20 -6.80 13.64
N ILE A 12 -0.34 -7.46 14.67
CA ILE A 12 -1.78 -7.72 14.79
C ILE A 12 -2.55 -6.39 14.90
N LEU A 13 -2.05 -5.45 15.70
CA LEU A 13 -2.65 -4.12 15.85
C LEU A 13 -2.72 -3.40 14.49
N LEU A 14 -1.63 -3.41 13.73
CA LEU A 14 -1.58 -2.72 12.43
C LEU A 14 -2.48 -3.40 11.39
N ILE A 15 -2.54 -4.73 11.37
CA ILE A 15 -3.49 -5.47 10.50
C ILE A 15 -4.93 -5.16 10.90
N GLY A 16 -5.23 -5.12 12.20
CA GLY A 16 -6.54 -4.72 12.69
C GLY A 16 -6.92 -3.29 12.28
N LEU A 17 -5.94 -2.38 12.26
CA LEU A 17 -6.13 -1.02 11.76
C LEU A 17 -6.42 -1.00 10.25
N TYR A 18 -5.67 -1.76 9.44
CA TYR A 18 -5.94 -1.87 8.00
C TYR A 18 -7.31 -2.48 7.72
N PHE A 19 -7.69 -3.50 8.48
CA PHE A 19 -9.02 -4.11 8.40
C PHE A 19 -10.12 -3.09 8.74
N LEU A 20 -9.97 -2.35 9.84
CA LEU A 20 -10.91 -1.30 10.22
C LEU A 20 -11.00 -0.20 9.15
N LEU A 21 -9.88 0.21 8.57
CA LEU A 21 -9.88 1.19 7.49
C LEU A 21 -10.52 0.66 6.21
N ALA A 22 -10.36 -0.62 5.89
CA ALA A 22 -11.04 -1.25 4.75
C ALA A 22 -12.56 -1.27 4.96
N VAL A 23 -13.04 -1.60 6.16
CA VAL A 23 -14.47 -1.53 6.51
C VAL A 23 -15.01 -0.11 6.42
N ILE A 24 -14.29 0.87 6.98
CA ILE A 24 -14.69 2.28 6.87
C ILE A 24 -14.70 2.73 5.41
N HIS A 25 -13.69 2.35 4.63
CA HIS A 25 -13.63 2.69 3.21
C HIS A 25 -14.83 2.14 2.45
N GLY A 26 -15.16 0.86 2.62
CA GLY A 26 -16.35 0.25 1.99
C GLY A 26 -17.63 1.00 2.39
N TYR A 27 -17.87 1.14 3.69
CA TYR A 27 -19.10 1.76 4.20
C TYR A 27 -19.25 3.25 3.88
N VAL A 28 -18.16 4.01 3.88
CA VAL A 28 -18.18 5.47 3.69
C VAL A 28 -18.07 5.85 2.23
N LEU A 29 -17.29 5.11 1.43
CA LEU A 29 -16.97 5.51 0.06
C LEU A 29 -17.67 4.70 -1.04
N ILE A 30 -18.17 3.50 -0.75
CA ILE A 30 -18.80 2.63 -1.74
C ILE A 30 -20.28 2.48 -1.35
N ASP A 31 -21.14 3.18 -2.09
CA ASP A 31 -22.60 3.10 -1.99
C ASP A 31 -23.16 2.49 -3.26
N ASP A 32 -24.28 1.76 -3.17
CA ASP A 32 -24.93 1.12 -4.32
C ASP A 32 -25.26 2.14 -5.42
N SER A 33 -25.56 3.38 -5.03
CA SER A 33 -25.83 4.47 -5.96
C SER A 33 -24.65 4.78 -6.89
N LEU A 34 -23.40 4.53 -6.47
CA LEU A 34 -22.22 4.69 -7.32
C LEU A 34 -22.20 3.66 -8.46
N TYR A 35 -22.57 2.41 -8.16
CA TYR A 35 -22.70 1.36 -9.18
C TYR A 35 -23.80 1.71 -10.18
N PHE A 36 -24.96 2.15 -9.70
CA PHE A 36 -26.05 2.56 -10.58
C PHE A 36 -25.68 3.78 -11.43
N ASN A 37 -25.04 4.80 -10.86
CA ASN A 37 -24.63 5.99 -11.60
C ASN A 37 -23.59 5.68 -12.69
N GLN A 38 -22.69 4.72 -12.43
CA GLN A 38 -21.65 4.34 -13.39
C GLN A 38 -22.16 3.39 -14.49
N PHE A 39 -22.98 2.42 -14.13
CA PHE A 39 -23.34 1.32 -15.05
C PHE A 39 -24.73 1.46 -15.68
N SER A 40 -25.58 2.39 -15.23
CA SER A 40 -26.95 2.57 -15.77
C SER A 40 -27.01 2.93 -17.26
N SER A 41 -25.93 3.45 -17.84
CA SER A 41 -25.84 3.73 -19.28
C SER A 41 -25.53 2.51 -20.13
N GLU A 42 -24.98 1.46 -19.54
CA GLU A 42 -24.42 0.30 -20.25
C GLU A 42 -25.10 -1.03 -19.88
N TYR A 43 -25.70 -1.11 -18.70
CA TYR A 43 -26.29 -2.33 -18.14
C TYR A 43 -27.73 -2.10 -17.69
N SER A 44 -28.54 -3.16 -17.75
CA SER A 44 -29.90 -3.15 -17.20
C SER A 44 -29.88 -3.16 -15.67
N TYR A 45 -31.00 -2.77 -15.06
CA TYR A 45 -31.15 -2.74 -13.60
C TYR A 45 -30.89 -4.11 -12.95
N GLU A 46 -31.36 -5.20 -13.57
CA GLU A 46 -31.15 -6.56 -13.08
C GLU A 46 -29.67 -6.97 -13.15
N GLU A 47 -28.97 -6.60 -14.23
CA GLU A 47 -27.53 -6.85 -14.37
C GLU A 47 -26.70 -6.08 -13.35
N ILE A 48 -27.08 -4.84 -13.01
CA ILE A 48 -26.39 -4.05 -11.98
C ILE A 48 -26.59 -4.67 -10.59
N LEU A 49 -27.78 -5.19 -10.29
CA LEU A 49 -28.03 -5.92 -9.03
C LEU A 49 -27.22 -7.23 -8.96
N ASP A 50 -27.07 -7.94 -10.07
CA ASP A 50 -26.21 -9.12 -10.15
C ASP A 50 -24.72 -8.75 -9.95
N ILE A 51 -24.27 -7.59 -10.45
CA ILE A 51 -22.91 -7.09 -10.18
C ILE A 51 -22.72 -6.78 -8.69
N ILE A 52 -23.64 -6.04 -8.07
CA ILE A 52 -23.57 -5.66 -6.64
C ILE A 52 -23.60 -6.91 -5.75
N SER A 53 -24.47 -7.89 -6.03
CA SER A 53 -24.56 -9.11 -5.23
C SER A 53 -23.34 -10.03 -5.35
N ASN A 54 -22.67 -10.04 -6.50
CA ASN A 54 -21.39 -10.72 -6.65
C ASN A 54 -20.24 -9.97 -5.95
N ASP A 55 -20.34 -8.64 -5.86
CA ASP A 55 -19.38 -7.80 -5.15
C ASP A 55 -19.38 -8.08 -3.64
N GLU A 56 -20.56 -8.27 -3.02
CA GLU A 56 -20.69 -8.65 -1.60
C GLU A 56 -19.95 -9.96 -1.26
N GLN A 57 -19.98 -10.96 -2.15
CA GLN A 57 -19.19 -12.19 -1.95
C GLN A 57 -17.68 -11.96 -2.11
N SER A 58 -17.30 -10.98 -2.93
CA SER A 58 -15.90 -10.58 -3.15
C SER A 58 -15.31 -9.78 -1.98
N GLU A 59 -16.15 -9.11 -1.18
CA GLU A 59 -15.70 -8.40 0.03
C GLU A 59 -15.06 -9.32 1.06
N LEU A 60 -15.65 -10.51 1.29
CA LEU A 60 -15.07 -11.51 2.19
C LEU A 60 -13.69 -11.97 1.73
N LEU A 61 -13.52 -12.16 0.41
CA LEU A 61 -12.23 -12.51 -0.17
C LEU A 61 -11.22 -11.36 0.01
N SER A 62 -11.67 -10.12 -0.17
CA SER A 62 -10.86 -8.92 0.05
C SER A 62 -10.37 -8.82 1.50
N PHE A 63 -11.21 -9.13 2.48
CA PHE A 63 -10.80 -9.17 3.89
C PHE A 63 -9.78 -10.27 4.22
N VAL A 64 -9.96 -11.47 3.67
CA VAL A 64 -8.98 -12.55 3.83
C VAL A 64 -7.65 -12.16 3.19
N SER A 65 -7.69 -11.46 2.05
CA SER A 65 -6.49 -10.99 1.37
C SER A 65 -5.64 -10.07 2.24
N ILE A 66 -6.24 -9.17 3.04
CA ILE A 66 -5.54 -8.26 3.97
C ILE A 66 -4.74 -9.07 5.01
N ILE A 67 -5.37 -10.09 5.60
CA ILE A 67 -4.76 -10.91 6.66
C ILE A 67 -3.53 -11.67 6.14
N ILE A 68 -3.50 -12.04 4.86
CA ILE A 68 -2.39 -12.77 4.24
C ILE A 68 -1.34 -11.79 3.68
N TYR A 69 -1.79 -10.76 2.98
CA TYR A 69 -0.96 -9.82 2.23
C TYR A 69 -0.01 -9.05 3.14
N TYR A 70 -0.51 -8.42 4.22
CA TYR A 70 0.33 -7.54 5.04
C TYR A 70 1.45 -8.29 5.78
N PRO A 71 1.20 -9.42 6.48
CA PRO A 71 2.29 -10.21 7.06
C PRO A 71 3.33 -10.65 6.03
N LEU A 72 2.88 -11.10 4.86
CA LEU A 72 3.77 -11.56 3.79
C LEU A 72 4.60 -10.40 3.24
N LYS A 73 3.99 -9.24 2.99
CA LYS A 73 4.66 -8.00 2.58
C LYS A 73 5.76 -7.64 3.58
N TYR A 74 5.45 -7.58 4.87
CA TYR A 74 6.45 -7.22 5.90
C TYR A 74 7.58 -8.23 5.98
N PHE A 75 7.26 -9.52 5.86
CA PHE A 75 8.25 -10.59 5.87
C PHE A 75 9.22 -10.46 4.69
N LEU A 76 8.71 -10.25 3.47
CA LEU A 76 9.52 -10.10 2.27
C LEU A 76 10.41 -8.86 2.33
N ILE A 77 9.87 -7.71 2.74
CA ILE A 77 10.64 -6.47 2.89
C ILE A 77 11.74 -6.67 3.94
N ALA A 78 11.42 -7.25 5.10
CA ALA A 78 12.40 -7.51 6.15
C ALA A 78 13.50 -8.47 5.68
N LEU A 79 13.16 -9.47 4.86
CA LEU A 79 14.09 -10.45 4.30
C LEU A 79 15.06 -9.79 3.30
N ILE A 80 14.56 -8.88 2.45
CA ILE A 80 15.41 -8.14 1.50
C ILE A 80 16.38 -7.22 2.26
N ILE A 81 15.89 -6.47 3.26
CA ILE A 81 16.71 -5.56 4.06
C ILE A 81 17.76 -6.33 4.87
N ILE A 82 17.38 -7.41 5.57
CA ILE A 82 18.34 -8.16 6.39
C ILE A 82 19.42 -8.82 5.52
N THR A 83 19.07 -9.31 4.32
CA THR A 83 20.04 -9.86 3.37
C THR A 83 21.09 -8.82 3.02
N GLY A 84 20.69 -7.59 2.68
CA GLY A 84 21.63 -6.52 2.39
C GLY A 84 22.48 -6.09 3.60
N LEU A 85 21.91 -6.11 4.80
CA LEU A 85 22.66 -5.84 6.03
C LEU A 85 23.71 -6.91 6.31
N ILE A 86 23.38 -8.20 6.13
CA ILE A 86 24.32 -9.31 6.28
C ILE A 86 25.45 -9.22 5.24
N LEU A 87 25.12 -8.89 3.98
CA LEU A 87 26.11 -8.67 2.92
C LEU A 87 27.02 -7.47 3.20
N ALA A 88 26.52 -6.46 3.92
CA ALA A 88 27.29 -5.33 4.40
C ALA A 88 27.96 -5.59 5.77
N GLU A 89 28.04 -6.85 6.19
CA GLU A 89 28.71 -7.34 7.41
C GLU A 89 28.10 -6.84 8.75
N PHE A 90 26.86 -6.34 8.72
CA PHE A 90 26.15 -5.97 9.95
C PHE A 90 25.54 -7.19 10.64
N LYS A 91 25.77 -7.30 11.95
CA LYS A 91 25.14 -8.31 12.81
C LYS A 91 23.84 -7.76 13.37
N VAL A 92 22.72 -8.14 12.76
CA VAL A 92 21.38 -7.70 13.16
C VAL A 92 20.43 -8.87 13.32
N ASN A 93 19.45 -8.72 14.20
CA ASN A 93 18.39 -9.70 14.39
C ASN A 93 17.22 -9.42 13.44
N PHE A 94 16.73 -10.44 12.74
CA PHE A 94 15.53 -10.37 11.91
C PHE A 94 14.33 -9.77 12.64
N ALA A 95 14.14 -10.11 13.93
CA ALA A 95 13.03 -9.56 14.72
C ALA A 95 13.08 -8.03 14.83
N SER A 96 14.28 -7.44 14.92
CA SER A 96 14.42 -5.98 14.94
C SER A 96 14.07 -5.36 13.59
N ILE A 97 14.60 -5.93 12.50
CA ILE A 97 14.35 -5.43 11.14
C ILE A 97 12.86 -5.55 10.79
N PHE A 98 12.23 -6.69 11.12
CA PHE A 98 10.80 -6.87 10.94
C PHE A 98 10.00 -5.81 11.70
N ARG A 99 10.35 -5.50 12.95
CA ARG A 99 9.69 -4.43 13.72
C ARG A 99 9.82 -3.07 13.03
N ILE A 100 10.99 -2.74 12.53
CA ILE A 100 11.25 -1.50 11.80
C ILE A 100 10.38 -1.39 10.56
N VAL A 101 10.23 -2.47 9.79
CA VAL A 101 9.37 -2.56 8.61
C VAL A 101 7.91 -2.31 8.98
N VAL A 102 7.39 -2.99 10.00
CA VAL A 102 5.99 -2.83 10.42
C VAL A 102 5.71 -1.43 10.96
N ILE A 103 6.61 -0.85 11.76
CA ILE A 103 6.44 0.53 12.25
C ILE A 103 6.45 1.53 11.09
N SER A 104 7.34 1.34 10.11
CA SER A 104 7.45 2.28 8.98
C SER A 104 6.21 2.27 8.12
N ASP A 105 5.51 1.14 8.05
CA ASP A 105 4.30 0.96 7.24
C ASP A 105 3.11 1.82 7.72
N LEU A 106 3.17 2.37 8.94
CA LEU A 106 2.20 3.37 9.42
C LEU A 106 2.08 4.60 8.50
N ILE A 107 3.09 4.86 7.66
CA ILE A 107 3.03 5.93 6.65
C ILE A 107 1.90 5.68 5.64
N PHE A 108 1.67 4.43 5.23
CA PHE A 108 0.63 4.09 4.25
C PHE A 108 -0.79 4.14 4.84
N VAL A 109 -0.92 4.05 6.17
CA VAL A 109 -2.20 4.33 6.86
C VAL A 109 -2.65 5.77 6.58
N LEU A 110 -1.72 6.73 6.54
CA LEU A 110 -2.03 8.13 6.24
C LEU A 110 -2.56 8.30 4.82
N GLU A 111 -2.02 7.54 3.85
CA GLU A 111 -2.50 7.56 2.46
C GLU A 111 -3.97 7.15 2.38
N ILE A 112 -4.36 6.07 3.08
CA ILE A 112 -5.75 5.60 3.12
C ILE A 112 -6.66 6.63 3.80
N LEU A 113 -6.21 7.21 4.91
CA LEU A 113 -6.98 8.25 5.62
C LEU A 113 -7.21 9.49 4.74
N ILE A 114 -6.22 9.90 3.96
CA ILE A 114 -6.35 11.01 3.01
C ILE A 114 -7.38 10.69 1.94
N ARG A 115 -7.35 9.48 1.37
CA ARG A 115 -8.37 9.02 0.41
C ARG A 115 -9.78 9.10 0.99
N ILE A 116 -9.99 8.51 2.17
CA ILE A 116 -11.30 8.53 2.85
C ILE A 116 -11.75 9.96 3.11
N THR A 117 -10.87 10.80 3.67
CA THR A 117 -11.21 12.20 3.99
C THR A 117 -11.53 13.01 2.72
N TRP A 118 -10.79 12.80 1.64
CA TRP A 118 -11.01 13.51 0.37
C TRP A 118 -12.41 13.27 -0.18
N PHE A 119 -12.80 12.01 -0.34
CA PHE A 119 -14.07 11.65 -0.96
C PHE A 119 -15.28 11.78 -0.02
N SER A 120 -15.06 11.76 1.30
CA SER A 120 -16.15 11.96 2.27
C SER A 120 -16.45 13.43 2.58
N VAL A 121 -15.48 14.34 2.40
CA VAL A 121 -15.62 15.75 2.83
C VAL A 121 -15.45 16.75 1.70
N PHE A 122 -14.49 16.53 0.80
CA PHE A 122 -14.09 17.53 -0.20
C PHE A 122 -14.68 17.28 -1.58
N ASN A 123 -14.72 16.01 -2.01
CA ASN A 123 -15.27 15.61 -3.29
C ASN A 123 -16.31 14.50 -3.09
N THR A 124 -17.54 14.89 -2.78
CA THR A 124 -18.64 13.96 -2.47
C THR A 124 -19.43 13.50 -3.70
N ASP A 125 -19.19 14.11 -4.86
CA ASP A 125 -19.79 13.74 -6.14
C ASP A 125 -18.71 13.15 -7.04
N TYR A 126 -18.48 11.84 -6.89
CA TYR A 126 -17.42 11.10 -7.56
C TYR A 126 -17.96 9.80 -8.16
N SER A 127 -17.26 9.27 -9.16
CA SER A 127 -17.52 7.95 -9.75
C SER A 127 -16.61 6.87 -9.15
N LEU A 128 -16.87 5.58 -9.40
CA LEU A 128 -15.93 4.52 -9.00
C LEU A 128 -14.58 4.69 -9.74
N THR A 129 -14.61 5.20 -10.97
CA THR A 129 -13.40 5.51 -11.75
C THR A 129 -12.53 6.58 -11.08
N ASP A 130 -13.14 7.62 -10.50
CA ASP A 130 -12.41 8.64 -9.74
C ASP A 130 -11.75 8.03 -8.50
N LEU A 131 -12.47 7.14 -7.81
CA LEU A 131 -11.95 6.45 -6.63
C LEU A 131 -10.79 5.52 -6.98
N GLN A 132 -10.87 4.79 -8.09
CA GLN A 132 -9.83 3.87 -8.58
C GLN A 132 -8.58 4.59 -9.08
N SER A 133 -8.74 5.76 -9.69
CA SER A 133 -7.63 6.56 -10.25
C SER A 133 -7.05 7.60 -9.29
N PHE A 134 -7.55 7.65 -8.05
CA PHE A 134 -7.05 8.58 -7.04
C PHE A 134 -5.73 8.10 -6.43
N TYR A 135 -4.62 8.75 -6.80
CA TYR A 135 -3.29 8.50 -6.23
C TYR A 135 -2.74 9.77 -5.58
N PRO A 136 -3.12 10.07 -4.32
CA PRO A 136 -2.79 11.34 -3.69
C PRO A 136 -1.27 11.50 -3.53
N LEU A 137 -0.76 12.70 -3.80
CA LEU A 137 0.66 13.05 -3.63
C LEU A 137 1.62 12.14 -4.43
N SER A 138 1.13 11.56 -5.52
CA SER A 138 1.93 10.79 -6.48
C SER A 138 2.44 11.67 -7.62
N VAL A 139 3.48 11.22 -8.31
CA VAL A 139 3.95 11.85 -9.54
C VAL A 139 2.83 11.84 -10.59
N TYR A 140 2.03 10.77 -10.65
CA TYR A 140 0.85 10.72 -11.52
C TYR A 140 -0.09 11.92 -11.31
N SER A 141 -0.35 12.31 -10.06
CA SER A 141 -1.23 13.46 -9.76
C SER A 141 -0.71 14.84 -10.18
N LEU A 142 0.56 14.93 -10.64
CA LEU A 142 1.17 16.19 -11.10
C LEU A 142 1.04 16.41 -12.61
N PHE A 143 0.60 15.41 -13.36
CA PHE A 143 0.57 15.42 -14.81
C PHE A 143 -0.81 15.00 -15.32
N GLU A 144 -1.22 15.57 -16.46
CA GLU A 144 -2.41 15.13 -17.19
C GLU A 144 -2.04 13.93 -18.05
N ILE A 145 -2.10 12.73 -17.46
CA ILE A 145 -1.75 11.48 -18.12
C ILE A 145 -3.01 10.79 -18.61
N ASP A 146 -2.94 10.23 -19.81
CA ASP A 146 -4.03 9.43 -20.36
C ASP A 146 -4.30 8.23 -19.43
N PRO A 147 -5.50 8.13 -18.83
CA PRO A 147 -5.83 7.03 -17.92
C PRO A 147 -5.82 5.66 -18.62
N ASN A 148 -5.88 5.62 -19.95
CA ASN A 148 -5.78 4.39 -20.74
C ASN A 148 -4.33 3.87 -20.86
N ASP A 149 -3.32 4.69 -20.54
CA ASP A 149 -1.93 4.22 -20.44
C ASP A 149 -1.69 3.58 -19.06
N HIS A 150 -2.26 2.39 -18.87
CA HIS A 150 -2.24 1.67 -17.60
C HIS A 150 -0.83 1.43 -17.05
N VAL A 151 0.17 1.27 -17.92
CA VAL A 151 1.58 1.09 -17.52
C VAL A 151 2.11 2.40 -16.94
N LEU A 152 1.96 3.51 -17.67
CA LEU A 152 2.47 4.80 -17.23
C LEU A 152 1.76 5.28 -15.95
N VAL A 153 0.44 5.10 -15.87
CA VAL A 153 -0.35 5.36 -14.66
C VAL A 153 0.21 4.55 -13.49
N TYR A 154 0.39 3.24 -13.65
CA TYR A 154 0.93 2.38 -12.59
C TYR A 154 2.32 2.82 -12.12
N VAL A 155 3.24 3.08 -13.05
CA VAL A 155 4.62 3.49 -12.72
C VAL A 155 4.62 4.80 -11.95
N LEU A 156 3.90 5.81 -12.41
CA LEU A 156 3.94 7.15 -11.81
C LEU A 156 3.14 7.23 -10.51
N ALA A 157 2.11 6.41 -10.35
CA ALA A 157 1.40 6.26 -9.07
C ALA A 157 2.31 5.70 -7.96
N LYS A 158 3.25 4.81 -8.31
CA LYS A 158 4.20 4.21 -7.36
C LYS A 158 5.25 5.19 -6.84
N PHE A 159 5.57 6.24 -7.59
CA PHE A 159 6.40 7.32 -7.08
C PHE A 159 5.51 8.34 -6.37
N ASN A 160 5.47 8.30 -5.05
CA ASN A 160 4.64 9.21 -4.26
C ASN A 160 5.33 9.63 -2.95
N LEU A 161 4.77 10.65 -2.29
CA LEU A 161 5.36 11.20 -1.07
C LEU A 161 5.30 10.23 0.12
N PHE A 162 4.33 9.31 0.16
CA PHE A 162 4.24 8.28 1.19
C PHE A 162 5.35 7.25 1.05
N GLU A 163 5.67 6.84 -0.17
CA GLU A 163 6.80 5.96 -0.48
C GLU A 163 8.14 6.60 -0.07
N LEU A 164 8.32 7.89 -0.38
CA LEU A 164 9.50 8.64 0.08
C LEU A 164 9.56 8.72 1.61
N ALA A 165 8.45 9.03 2.27
CA ALA A 165 8.37 9.09 3.73
C ALA A 165 8.62 7.71 4.37
N TYR A 166 8.16 6.63 3.76
CA TYR A 166 8.42 5.26 4.16
C TYR A 166 9.92 4.93 4.11
N ILE A 167 10.59 5.26 2.99
CA ILE A 167 12.05 5.09 2.84
C ILE A 167 12.81 5.87 3.91
N LEU A 168 12.41 7.12 4.16
CA LEU A 168 13.07 7.97 5.17
C LEU A 168 12.86 7.43 6.59
N LEU A 169 11.65 6.98 6.93
CA LEU A 169 11.34 6.42 8.25
C LEU A 169 12.06 5.08 8.47
N LEU A 170 12.08 4.19 7.46
CA LEU A 170 12.90 2.97 7.46
C LEU A 170 14.37 3.31 7.73
N SER A 171 14.91 4.28 6.98
CA SER A 171 16.31 4.70 7.10
C SER A 171 16.63 5.26 8.47
N PHE A 172 15.69 6.01 9.06
CA PHE A 172 15.82 6.62 10.38
C PHE A 172 15.79 5.57 11.50
N LEU A 173 14.86 4.63 11.45
CA LEU A 173 14.76 3.56 12.43
C LEU A 173 15.95 2.59 12.31
N LEU A 174 16.38 2.29 11.09
CA LEU A 174 17.55 1.46 10.84
C LEU A 174 18.84 2.13 11.32
N TYR A 175 18.98 3.45 11.10
CA TYR A 175 20.09 4.25 11.63
C TYR A 175 20.29 4.03 13.14
N HIS A 176 19.21 4.03 13.92
CA HIS A 176 19.26 3.79 15.36
C HIS A 176 19.54 2.33 15.73
N GLU A 177 19.07 1.37 14.94
CA GLU A 177 19.24 -0.06 15.25
C GLU A 177 20.67 -0.56 15.01
N ILE A 178 21.37 -0.03 13.99
CA ILE A 178 22.72 -0.49 13.61
C ILE A 178 23.83 0.52 13.91
N GLU A 179 23.49 1.66 14.56
CA GLU A 179 24.43 2.68 15.04
C GLU A 179 25.40 3.23 13.96
N VAL A 180 24.91 3.42 12.73
CA VAL A 180 25.68 4.02 11.63
C VAL A 180 25.33 5.49 11.44
N SER A 181 25.83 6.18 10.42
CA SER A 181 25.31 7.50 10.06
C SER A 181 23.99 7.38 9.29
N PHE A 182 23.07 8.34 9.44
CA PHE A 182 21.80 8.36 8.70
C PHE A 182 21.98 8.28 7.18
N LYS A 183 23.04 8.91 6.65
CA LYS A 183 23.40 8.77 5.23
C LYS A 183 23.70 7.31 4.87
N ARG A 184 24.45 6.59 5.71
CA ARG A 184 24.79 5.18 5.46
C ARG A 184 23.58 4.27 5.58
N SER A 185 22.69 4.48 6.56
CA SER A 185 21.45 3.71 6.65
C SER A 185 20.53 3.97 5.45
N THR A 186 20.44 5.22 4.98
CA THR A 186 19.66 5.58 3.80
C THR A 186 20.19 4.88 2.54
N VAL A 187 21.52 4.86 2.35
CA VAL A 187 22.13 4.12 1.24
C VAL A 187 21.80 2.62 1.32
N LEU A 188 21.84 2.03 2.51
CA LEU A 188 21.48 0.62 2.71
C LEU A 188 20.00 0.36 2.36
N VAL A 189 19.07 1.19 2.84
CA VAL A 189 17.64 1.06 2.52
C VAL A 189 17.39 1.23 1.02
N LEU A 190 17.99 2.23 0.38
CA LEU A 190 17.84 2.43 -1.07
C LEU A 190 18.44 1.28 -1.88
N SER A 191 19.59 0.73 -1.48
CA SER A 191 20.21 -0.41 -2.16
C SER A 191 19.43 -1.71 -2.00
N THR A 192 18.60 -1.84 -0.96
CA THR A 192 17.85 -3.06 -0.63
C THR A 192 16.37 -2.91 -0.97
N TYR A 193 15.64 -2.20 -0.14
CA TYR A 193 14.23 -1.92 -0.36
C TYR A 193 14.00 -1.10 -1.63
N GLY A 194 14.81 -0.06 -1.87
CA GLY A 194 14.67 0.78 -3.07
C GLY A 194 14.88 -0.02 -4.37
N SER A 195 15.88 -0.89 -4.44
CA SER A 195 16.07 -1.78 -5.59
C SER A 195 14.92 -2.79 -5.72
N GLY A 196 14.45 -3.35 -4.61
CA GLY A 196 13.26 -4.21 -4.57
C GLY A 196 11.99 -3.52 -5.08
N LEU A 197 11.79 -2.24 -4.74
CA LEU A 197 10.70 -1.41 -5.24
C LEU A 197 10.76 -1.28 -6.77
N ILE A 198 11.94 -0.93 -7.31
CA ILE A 198 12.13 -0.82 -8.77
C ILE A 198 11.86 -2.16 -9.47
N LEU A 199 12.39 -3.26 -8.93
CA LEU A 199 12.13 -4.60 -9.48
C LEU A 199 10.64 -4.93 -9.49
N THR A 200 9.94 -4.57 -8.42
CA THR A 200 8.49 -4.79 -8.31
C THR A 200 7.75 -3.95 -9.35
N ILE A 201 8.09 -2.66 -9.50
CA ILE A 201 7.50 -1.78 -10.50
C ILE A 201 7.69 -2.35 -11.91
N LEU A 202 8.92 -2.76 -12.27
CA LEU A 202 9.21 -3.33 -13.58
C LEU A 202 8.44 -4.63 -13.83
N THR A 203 8.36 -5.50 -12.83
CA THR A 203 7.67 -6.79 -12.94
C THR A 203 6.18 -6.58 -13.21
N PHE A 204 5.50 -5.75 -12.42
CA PHE A 204 4.08 -5.49 -12.61
C PHE A 204 3.80 -4.69 -13.89
N SER A 205 4.68 -3.74 -14.25
CA SER A 205 4.57 -3.05 -15.54
C SER A 205 4.61 -4.03 -16.71
N TYR A 206 5.51 -5.01 -16.66
CA TYR A 206 5.57 -6.07 -17.67
C TYR A 206 4.32 -6.97 -17.67
N LEU A 207 3.79 -7.33 -16.49
CA LEU A 207 2.55 -8.10 -16.39
C LEU A 207 1.33 -7.35 -16.95
N ILE A 208 1.27 -6.02 -16.77
CA ILE A 208 0.21 -5.19 -17.36
C ILE A 208 0.28 -5.20 -18.89
N ILE A 209 1.48 -5.19 -19.47
CA ILE A 209 1.66 -5.24 -20.95
C ILE A 209 1.23 -6.59 -21.54
N LEU A 210 1.34 -7.67 -20.76
CA LEU A 210 1.01 -9.02 -21.23
C LEU A 210 -0.48 -9.34 -21.24
N ASN A 211 -1.28 -8.63 -20.45
CA ASN A 211 -2.73 -8.79 -20.35
C ASN A 211 -3.45 -7.86 -21.33
#